data_AF-A0A732F962-F1
#
_entry.id   AF-A0A732F962-F1
#
_cell.length_a   1.000
_cell.length_b   1.000
_cell.length_c   1.000
_cell.angle_alpha   90.00
_cell.angle_beta   90.00
_cell.angle_gamma   90.00
#
_symmetry.space_group_name_H-M   'P 1'
#
loop_
_entity.id
_entity.type
_entity.pdbx_description
1 polymer ?
#
loop_
_entity_poly.entity_id
_entity_poly.type
_entity_poly.pdbx_seq_one_letter_code
_entity_poly.pdbx_strand_id
1 'polypeptide(L)'
;MFIGFDYGTANCSVAIMRDGHPQLLTMENNSALLPSMLCAPTREAVSEWLYRHHDVPATDEETQALLRRAIRYNREEDIEVGAQSVQFGLASLAHYIDDPQEVWFVKSPKSFLGASGLKPQQVALFEDLVCAMMVHIRHTAHSQLPEAITQAVIGRPINFQGLGGDDANRQAQGILERAAKRAGFQEVVFQYEPVAAGLDYEATLREEKRVLVVDIGGGTTDCSMLLMGPQWRQRADRENSLLGHSGCRVGG
;
A
#
# COMPACT_ATOMS: atom_id res chain seq x y z
N MET A 1 16.42 -3.76 -8.21
CA MET A 1 16.36 -2.36 -7.71
C MET A 1 15.33 -2.21 -6.59
N PHE A 2 15.42 -1.14 -5.79
CA PHE A 2 14.43 -0.77 -4.78
C PHE A 2 13.56 0.40 -5.21
N ILE A 3 12.37 0.51 -4.64
CA ILE A 3 11.45 1.64 -4.82
C ILE A 3 11.04 2.24 -3.47
N GLY A 4 10.76 3.54 -3.46
CA GLY A 4 9.94 4.17 -2.44
C GLY A 4 8.46 4.03 -2.82
N PHE A 5 7.63 3.54 -1.92
CA PHE A 5 6.24 3.23 -2.19
C PHE A 5 5.34 3.80 -1.09
N ASP A 6 4.57 4.81 -1.44
CA ASP A 6 3.46 5.26 -0.62
C ASP A 6 2.20 4.46 -0.99
N TYR A 7 1.82 3.53 -0.13
CA TYR A 7 0.52 2.87 -0.21
C TYR A 7 -0.47 3.69 0.60
N GLY A 8 -0.99 4.78 0.05
CA GLY A 8 -1.84 5.71 0.80
C GLY A 8 -3.30 5.29 0.86
N THR A 9 -4.06 5.92 1.78
CA THR A 9 -5.50 5.66 1.95
C THR A 9 -6.31 6.10 0.73
N ALA A 10 -5.98 7.26 0.16
CA ALA A 10 -6.69 7.84 -0.98
C ALA A 10 -5.99 7.57 -2.31
N ASN A 11 -4.66 7.69 -2.33
CA ASN A 11 -3.83 7.49 -3.50
C ASN A 11 -2.57 6.71 -3.12
N CYS A 12 -2.03 5.97 -4.08
CA CYS A 12 -0.73 5.36 -4.03
C CYS A 12 0.24 6.10 -4.95
N SER A 13 1.53 6.11 -4.62
CA SER A 13 2.58 6.65 -5.48
C SER A 13 3.87 5.83 -5.35
N VAL A 14 4.66 5.83 -6.41
CA VAL A 14 5.95 5.12 -6.46
C VAL A 14 7.05 6.07 -6.93
N ALA A 15 8.17 6.05 -6.22
CA ALA A 15 9.38 6.78 -6.56
C ALA A 15 10.58 5.84 -6.68
N ILE A 16 11.52 6.21 -7.55
CA ILE A 16 12.86 5.64 -7.60
C ILE A 16 13.89 6.70 -7.23
N MET A 17 15.09 6.27 -6.83
CA MET A 17 16.23 7.17 -6.73
C MET A 17 16.99 7.18 -8.07
N ARG A 18 17.16 8.36 -8.66
CA ARG A 18 17.96 8.57 -9.87
C ARG A 18 18.90 9.73 -9.65
N ASP A 19 20.20 9.50 -9.85
CA ASP A 19 21.25 10.52 -9.65
C ASP A 19 21.20 11.23 -8.29
N GLY A 20 20.79 10.49 -7.24
CA GLY A 20 20.68 11.02 -5.88
C GLY A 20 19.40 11.82 -5.59
N HIS A 21 18.45 11.87 -6.53
CA HIS A 21 17.17 12.55 -6.37
C HIS A 21 15.98 11.58 -6.51
N PRO A 22 14.90 11.75 -5.75
CA PRO A 22 13.68 10.99 -5.93
C PRO A 22 13.00 11.41 -7.24
N GLN A 23 12.61 10.43 -8.05
CA GLN A 23 11.82 10.62 -9.25
C GLN A 23 10.55 9.77 -9.16
N LEU A 24 9.38 10.41 -9.26
CA LEU A 24 8.09 9.73 -9.31
C LEU A 24 7.91 9.01 -10.65
N LEU A 25 7.31 7.82 -10.58
CA LEU A 25 6.88 7.05 -11.75
C LEU A 25 5.42 7.36 -12.07
N THR A 26 5.06 7.22 -13.34
CA THR A 26 3.67 7.39 -13.80
C THR A 26 2.85 6.16 -13.42
N MET A 27 1.74 6.33 -12.70
CA MET A 27 0.91 5.22 -12.24
C MET A 27 -0.40 5.06 -13.04
N GLU A 28 -1.07 6.15 -13.38
CA GLU A 28 -2.33 6.09 -14.14
C GLU A 28 -2.54 7.38 -14.93
N ASN A 29 -2.99 7.30 -16.19
CA ASN A 29 -3.38 8.46 -17.00
C ASN A 29 -2.37 9.62 -17.01
N ASN A 30 -1.06 9.31 -17.15
CA ASN A 30 0.06 10.26 -17.06
C ASN A 30 0.24 10.96 -15.69
N SER A 31 -0.53 10.57 -14.67
CA SER A 31 -0.37 10.99 -13.29
C SER A 31 0.63 10.11 -12.56
N ALA A 32 1.35 10.68 -11.60
CA ALA A 32 2.17 9.92 -10.63
C ALA A 32 1.35 9.24 -9.53
N LEU A 33 0.03 9.51 -9.48
CA LEU A 33 -0.88 9.00 -8.47
C LEU A 33 -1.79 7.93 -9.06
N LEU A 34 -1.95 6.83 -8.34
CA LEU A 34 -2.99 5.83 -8.55
C LEU A 34 -4.00 5.94 -7.42
N PRO A 35 -5.28 6.26 -7.66
CA PRO A 35 -6.28 6.20 -6.60
C PRO A 35 -6.35 4.81 -5.97
N SER A 36 -6.44 4.76 -4.64
CA SER A 36 -6.44 3.52 -3.86
C SER A 36 -7.81 2.84 -3.93
N MET A 37 -8.13 2.28 -5.10
CA MET A 37 -9.39 1.61 -5.37
C MET A 37 -9.21 0.48 -6.39
N LEU A 38 -10.08 -0.51 -6.27
CA LEU A 38 -10.16 -1.64 -7.20
C LEU A 38 -11.61 -2.11 -7.33
N CYS A 39 -11.91 -2.79 -8.42
CA CYS A 39 -13.13 -3.55 -8.58
C CYS A 39 -12.84 -4.93 -9.16
N ALA A 40 -13.75 -5.86 -8.92
CA ALA A 40 -13.75 -7.21 -9.46
C ALA A 40 -15.20 -7.68 -9.65
N PRO A 41 -15.50 -8.72 -10.46
CA PRO A 41 -16.85 -9.25 -10.59
C PRO A 41 -17.44 -9.61 -9.22
N THR A 42 -16.62 -10.25 -8.38
CA THR A 42 -16.97 -10.58 -7.01
C THR A 42 -15.77 -10.43 -6.10
N ARG A 43 -16.01 -10.43 -4.80
CA ARG A 43 -14.95 -10.43 -3.79
C ARG A 43 -14.03 -11.64 -3.92
N GLU A 44 -14.62 -12.79 -4.20
CA GLU A 44 -13.95 -14.07 -4.42
C GLU A 44 -13.05 -14.05 -5.66
N ALA A 45 -13.43 -13.33 -6.72
CA ALA A 45 -12.65 -13.24 -7.95
C ALA A 45 -11.21 -12.71 -7.73
N VAL A 46 -10.97 -11.87 -6.71
CA VAL A 46 -9.63 -11.31 -6.44
C VAL A 46 -8.60 -12.40 -6.11
N SER A 47 -8.95 -13.34 -5.22
CA SER A 47 -8.05 -14.42 -4.82
C SER A 47 -7.72 -15.35 -5.99
N GLU A 48 -8.72 -15.69 -6.80
CA GLU A 48 -8.54 -16.52 -7.99
C GLU A 48 -7.73 -15.80 -9.07
N TRP A 49 -7.94 -14.50 -9.25
CA TRP A 49 -7.20 -13.67 -10.20
C TRP A 49 -5.72 -13.60 -9.85
N LEU A 50 -5.40 -13.37 -8.56
CA LEU A 50 -4.02 -13.41 -8.05
C LEU A 50 -3.34 -14.74 -8.38
N TYR A 51 -4.03 -15.84 -8.13
CA TYR A 51 -3.50 -17.18 -8.35
C TYR A 51 -3.33 -17.52 -9.84
N ARG A 52 -4.36 -17.30 -10.66
CA ARG A 52 -4.39 -17.76 -12.06
C ARG A 52 -3.65 -16.86 -13.04
N HIS A 53 -3.64 -15.55 -12.80
CA HIS A 53 -3.14 -14.57 -13.78
C HIS A 53 -1.85 -13.87 -13.34
N HIS A 54 -1.47 -14.02 -12.07
CA HIS A 54 -0.26 -13.39 -11.52
C HIS A 54 0.65 -14.36 -10.78
N ASP A 55 0.37 -15.66 -10.82
CA ASP A 55 1.16 -16.71 -10.17
C ASP A 55 1.44 -16.42 -8.69
N VAL A 56 0.55 -15.68 -8.01
CA VAL A 56 0.71 -15.35 -6.59
C VAL A 56 0.16 -16.51 -5.75
N PRO A 57 1.02 -17.22 -5.01
CA PRO A 57 0.56 -18.35 -4.20
C PRO A 57 -0.23 -17.88 -2.97
N ALA A 58 -1.18 -18.72 -2.56
CA ALA A 58 -1.75 -18.68 -1.22
C ALA A 58 -0.81 -19.40 -0.25
N THR A 59 -0.17 -18.65 0.64
CA THR A 59 0.98 -19.13 1.43
C THR A 59 0.61 -19.73 2.79
N ASP A 60 -0.55 -19.37 3.34
CA ASP A 60 -1.03 -19.81 4.66
C ASP A 60 -2.39 -20.49 4.58
N GLU A 61 -2.82 -21.08 5.70
CA GLU A 61 -4.05 -21.87 5.76
C GLU A 61 -5.31 -21.06 5.41
N GLU A 62 -5.39 -19.80 5.84
CA GLU A 62 -6.55 -18.93 5.63
C GLU A 62 -6.60 -18.43 4.19
N THR A 63 -5.47 -18.00 3.62
CA THR A 63 -5.40 -17.61 2.20
C THR A 63 -5.67 -18.80 1.28
N GLN A 64 -5.23 -20.01 1.64
CA GLN A 64 -5.55 -21.22 0.89
C GLN A 64 -7.03 -21.61 0.99
N ALA A 65 -7.63 -21.50 2.18
CA ALA A 65 -9.05 -21.74 2.36
C ALA A 65 -9.90 -20.71 1.58
N LEU A 66 -9.48 -19.44 1.59
CA LEU A 66 -10.09 -18.37 0.81
C LEU A 66 -10.02 -18.66 -0.69
N LEU A 67 -8.85 -19.02 -1.22
CA LEU A 67 -8.66 -19.37 -2.63
C LEU A 67 -9.52 -20.57 -3.06
N ARG A 68 -9.57 -21.64 -2.25
CA ARG A 68 -10.43 -22.80 -2.53
C ARG A 68 -11.91 -22.41 -2.57
N ARG A 69 -12.35 -21.55 -1.65
CA ARG A 69 -13.72 -21.02 -1.64
C ARG A 69 -13.99 -20.18 -2.87
N ALA A 70 -13.05 -19.31 -3.25
CA ALA A 70 -13.16 -18.45 -4.41
C ALA A 70 -13.34 -19.24 -5.71
N ILE A 71 -12.45 -20.21 -5.98
CA ILE A 71 -12.51 -21.06 -7.18
C ILE A 71 -13.82 -21.83 -7.26
N ARG A 72 -14.31 -22.34 -6.12
CA ARG A 72 -15.60 -23.05 -6.09
C ARG A 72 -16.75 -22.10 -6.38
N TYR A 73 -16.80 -20.97 -5.68
CA TYR A 73 -17.87 -19.98 -5.82
C TYR A 73 -17.96 -19.43 -7.25
N ASN A 74 -16.84 -18.99 -7.84
CA ASN A 74 -16.83 -18.46 -9.19
C ASN A 74 -17.25 -19.52 -10.22
N ARG A 75 -16.95 -20.80 -10.00
CA ARG A 75 -17.44 -21.88 -10.85
C ARG A 75 -18.94 -22.14 -10.69
N GLU A 76 -19.45 -22.10 -9.46
CA GLU A 76 -20.88 -22.34 -9.16
C GLU A 76 -21.78 -21.22 -9.71
N GLU A 77 -21.27 -20.00 -9.75
CA GLU A 77 -21.98 -18.81 -10.24
C GLU A 77 -21.64 -18.47 -11.71
N ASP A 78 -20.94 -19.36 -12.44
CA ASP A 78 -20.52 -19.16 -13.83
C ASP A 78 -19.73 -17.85 -14.08
N ILE A 79 -18.94 -17.41 -13.10
CA ILE A 79 -18.08 -16.22 -13.19
C ILE A 79 -16.74 -16.58 -13.84
N GLU A 80 -16.48 -16.01 -15.01
CA GLU A 80 -15.20 -16.13 -15.70
C GLU A 80 -14.17 -15.13 -15.13
N VAL A 81 -13.17 -15.64 -14.39
CA VAL A 81 -12.06 -14.84 -13.88
C VAL A 81 -10.93 -14.79 -14.93
N GLY A 82 -10.92 -13.73 -15.73
CA GLY A 82 -9.89 -13.41 -16.73
C GLY A 82 -8.84 -12.41 -16.22
N ALA A 83 -7.79 -12.16 -17.02
CA ALA A 83 -6.68 -11.29 -16.64
C ALA A 83 -7.11 -9.83 -16.37
N GLN A 84 -8.19 -9.37 -17.00
CA GLN A 84 -8.74 -8.01 -16.83
C GLN A 84 -9.93 -7.95 -15.86
N SER A 85 -10.28 -9.06 -15.19
CA SER A 85 -11.42 -9.09 -14.26
C SER A 85 -11.20 -8.19 -13.05
N VAL A 86 -9.96 -8.04 -12.57
CA VAL A 86 -9.66 -7.06 -11.52
C VAL A 86 -9.12 -5.79 -12.16
N GLN A 87 -9.78 -4.67 -11.88
CA GLN A 87 -9.39 -3.35 -12.35
C GLN A 87 -9.02 -2.46 -11.16
N PHE A 88 -8.19 -1.45 -11.41
CA PHE A 88 -7.59 -0.59 -10.39
C PHE A 88 -7.78 0.88 -10.76
N GLY A 89 -7.58 1.79 -9.80
CA GLY A 89 -7.55 3.22 -10.08
C GLY A 89 -8.85 3.73 -10.70
N LEU A 90 -8.76 4.81 -11.48
CA LEU A 90 -9.88 5.43 -12.18
C LEU A 90 -10.63 4.47 -13.09
N ALA A 91 -9.97 3.47 -13.69
CA ALA A 91 -10.64 2.45 -14.48
C ALA A 91 -11.68 1.67 -13.66
N SER A 92 -11.33 1.28 -12.42
CA SER A 92 -12.28 0.60 -11.53
C SER A 92 -13.48 1.46 -11.12
N LEU A 93 -13.26 2.76 -10.91
CA LEU A 93 -14.34 3.70 -10.60
C LEU A 93 -15.24 3.92 -11.81
N ALA A 94 -14.67 4.04 -13.01
CA ALA A 94 -15.44 4.19 -14.24
C ALA A 94 -16.36 2.99 -14.47
N HIS A 95 -15.85 1.77 -14.26
CA HIS A 95 -16.65 0.54 -14.35
C HIS A 95 -17.77 0.51 -13.30
N TYR A 96 -17.45 0.84 -12.05
CA TYR A 96 -18.46 0.93 -10.98
C TYR A 96 -19.53 1.99 -11.26
N ILE A 97 -19.18 3.12 -11.89
CA ILE A 97 -20.16 4.17 -12.26
C ILE A 97 -21.05 3.71 -13.42
N ASP A 98 -20.50 2.98 -14.38
CA ASP A 98 -21.23 2.47 -15.54
C ASP A 98 -22.28 1.42 -15.13
N ASP A 99 -21.87 0.44 -14.32
CA ASP A 99 -22.79 -0.55 -13.73
C ASP A 99 -22.39 -0.95 -12.30
N PRO A 100 -22.97 -0.29 -11.28
CA PRO A 100 -22.69 -0.60 -9.87
C PRO A 100 -23.11 -2.01 -9.42
N GLN A 101 -23.98 -2.70 -10.16
CA GLN A 101 -24.51 -4.00 -9.76
C GLN A 101 -23.64 -5.17 -10.26
N GLU A 102 -22.86 -4.95 -11.31
CA GLU A 102 -22.02 -5.97 -11.95
C GLU A 102 -20.64 -6.12 -11.29
N VAL A 103 -20.22 -5.15 -10.47
CA VAL A 103 -18.90 -5.18 -9.85
C VAL A 103 -18.95 -5.03 -8.34
N TRP A 104 -18.13 -5.81 -7.67
CA TRP A 104 -17.73 -5.55 -6.30
C TRP A 104 -16.61 -4.50 -6.29
N PHE A 105 -16.94 -3.31 -5.77
CA PHE A 105 -16.03 -2.16 -5.70
C PHE A 105 -15.48 -1.95 -4.28
N VAL A 106 -14.17 -1.70 -4.18
CA VAL A 106 -13.49 -1.38 -2.93
C VAL A 106 -12.72 -0.08 -3.09
N LYS A 107 -12.98 0.85 -2.17
CA LYS A 107 -12.22 2.10 -2.01
C LYS A 107 -11.46 2.10 -0.69
N SER A 108 -10.24 2.63 -0.72
CA SER A 108 -9.37 2.81 0.43
C SER A 108 -9.10 1.53 1.24
N PRO A 109 -8.57 0.44 0.63
CA PRO A 109 -8.32 -0.82 1.35
C PRO A 109 -7.47 -0.66 2.62
N LYS A 110 -6.54 0.30 2.64
CA LYS A 110 -5.68 0.60 3.81
C LYS A 110 -6.48 0.94 5.08
N SER A 111 -7.65 1.55 4.94
CA SER A 111 -8.49 1.96 6.07
C SER A 111 -8.99 0.78 6.90
N PHE A 112 -9.05 -0.42 6.33
CA PHE A 112 -9.56 -1.61 7.00
C PHE A 112 -8.48 -2.40 7.76
N LEU A 113 -7.20 -2.11 7.52
CA LEU A 113 -6.10 -2.97 8.00
C LEU A 113 -5.94 -2.94 9.53
N GLY A 114 -6.21 -1.79 10.15
CA GLY A 114 -6.16 -1.62 11.60
C GLY A 114 -7.49 -1.86 12.31
N ALA A 115 -8.52 -2.33 11.60
CA ALA A 115 -9.83 -2.57 12.22
C ALA A 115 -9.73 -3.60 13.36
N SER A 116 -10.38 -3.29 14.48
CA SER A 116 -10.42 -4.18 15.65
C SER A 116 -11.38 -5.35 15.42
N GLY A 117 -11.00 -6.54 15.89
CA GLY A 117 -11.88 -7.71 15.87
C GLY A 117 -12.03 -8.40 14.51
N LEU A 118 -11.08 -8.19 13.59
CA LEU A 118 -11.06 -8.92 12.32
C LEU A 118 -10.88 -10.41 12.56
N LYS A 119 -11.76 -11.20 11.94
CA LYS A 119 -11.61 -12.66 11.89
C LYS A 119 -10.46 -13.03 10.94
N PRO A 120 -9.80 -14.18 11.12
CA PRO A 120 -8.70 -14.63 10.25
C PRO A 120 -9.03 -14.59 8.75
N GLN A 121 -10.24 -15.01 8.37
CA GLN A 121 -10.71 -14.96 6.97
C GLN A 121 -10.84 -13.53 6.42
N GLN A 122 -11.14 -12.54 7.27
CA GLN A 122 -11.20 -11.13 6.86
C GLN A 122 -9.78 -10.58 6.68
N VAL A 123 -8.85 -10.96 7.56
CA VAL A 123 -7.43 -10.62 7.43
C VAL A 123 -6.87 -11.17 6.11
N ALA A 124 -7.14 -12.44 5.79
CA ALA A 124 -6.72 -13.07 4.54
C ALA A 124 -7.31 -12.36 3.31
N LEU A 125 -8.57 -11.96 3.36
CA LEU A 125 -9.19 -11.17 2.30
C LEU A 125 -8.50 -9.81 2.11
N PHE A 126 -8.27 -9.06 3.19
CA PHE A 126 -7.58 -7.77 3.09
C PHE A 126 -6.14 -7.95 2.58
N GLU A 127 -5.48 -9.03 2.95
CA GLU A 127 -4.17 -9.37 2.40
C GLU A 127 -4.22 -9.58 0.88
N ASP A 128 -5.21 -10.31 0.37
CA ASP A 128 -5.39 -10.48 -1.09
C ASP A 128 -5.70 -9.16 -1.79
N LEU A 129 -6.53 -8.29 -1.21
CA LEU A 129 -6.83 -6.97 -1.80
C LEU A 129 -5.59 -6.09 -1.89
N VAL A 130 -4.83 -6.02 -0.80
CA VAL A 130 -3.58 -5.26 -0.75
C VAL A 130 -2.57 -5.88 -1.71
N CYS A 131 -2.46 -7.21 -1.77
CA CYS A 131 -1.56 -7.90 -2.68
C CYS A 131 -1.90 -7.60 -4.14
N ALA A 132 -3.18 -7.63 -4.52
CA ALA A 132 -3.62 -7.30 -5.87
C ALA A 132 -3.26 -5.86 -6.27
N MET A 133 -3.48 -4.89 -5.37
CA MET A 133 -3.03 -3.52 -5.56
C MET A 133 -1.51 -3.44 -5.77
N MET A 134 -0.73 -4.12 -4.93
CA MET A 134 0.73 -4.09 -4.99
C MET A 134 1.30 -4.79 -6.24
N VAL A 135 0.68 -5.88 -6.69
CA VAL A 135 1.00 -6.55 -7.96
C VAL A 135 0.79 -5.59 -9.12
N HIS A 136 -0.38 -4.92 -9.17
CA HIS A 136 -0.67 -3.95 -10.21
C HIS A 136 0.35 -2.80 -10.20
N ILE A 137 0.59 -2.17 -9.04
CA ILE A 137 1.54 -1.07 -8.89
C ILE A 137 2.95 -1.49 -9.29
N ARG A 138 3.41 -2.67 -8.85
CA ARG A 138 4.74 -3.19 -9.19
C ARG A 138 4.89 -3.43 -10.68
N HIS A 139 3.89 -4.01 -11.35
CA HIS A 139 3.92 -4.21 -12.80
C HIS A 139 3.92 -2.87 -13.56
N THR A 140 3.08 -1.92 -13.14
CA THR A 140 3.03 -0.58 -13.74
C THR A 140 4.37 0.14 -13.59
N ALA A 141 4.99 0.08 -12.41
CA ALA A 141 6.32 0.63 -12.17
C ALA A 141 7.40 -0.08 -13.01
N HIS A 142 7.38 -1.41 -13.05
CA HIS A 142 8.36 -2.21 -13.78
C HIS A 142 8.32 -1.96 -15.30
N SER A 143 7.14 -1.68 -15.88
CA SER A 143 7.03 -1.37 -17.31
C SER A 143 7.80 -0.10 -17.74
N GLN A 144 8.13 0.77 -16.78
CA GLN A 144 8.89 2.00 -17.02
C GLN A 144 10.39 1.86 -16.75
N LEU A 145 10.83 0.70 -16.27
CA LEU A 145 12.17 0.50 -15.73
C LEU A 145 12.86 -0.70 -16.39
N PRO A 146 14.18 -0.62 -16.63
CA PRO A 146 14.92 -1.73 -17.25
C PRO A 146 15.21 -2.87 -16.26
N GLU A 147 15.21 -2.59 -14.96
CA GLU A 147 15.59 -3.53 -13.91
C GLU A 147 14.36 -4.10 -13.18
N ALA A 148 14.50 -5.32 -12.67
CA ALA A 148 13.48 -5.94 -11.83
C ALA A 148 13.38 -5.21 -10.48
N ILE A 149 12.14 -4.92 -10.08
CA ILE A 149 11.82 -4.37 -8.75
C ILE A 149 11.69 -5.53 -7.76
N THR A 150 12.60 -5.58 -6.78
CA THR A 150 12.68 -6.67 -5.79
C THR A 150 12.63 -6.18 -4.36
N GLN A 151 12.78 -4.88 -4.11
CA GLN A 151 12.81 -4.31 -2.76
C GLN A 151 11.89 -3.08 -2.68
N ALA A 152 11.26 -2.85 -1.54
CA ALA A 152 10.41 -1.69 -1.33
C ALA A 152 10.59 -1.07 0.05
N VAL A 153 10.66 0.27 0.09
CA VAL A 153 10.45 1.05 1.31
C VAL A 153 9.02 1.56 1.29
N ILE A 154 8.17 1.03 2.17
CA ILE A 154 6.73 1.29 2.21
C ILE A 154 6.40 2.32 3.30
N GLY A 155 5.69 3.38 2.93
CA GLY A 155 5.15 4.36 3.87
C GLY A 155 4.08 3.76 4.80
N ARG A 156 4.17 4.06 6.09
CA ARG A 156 3.13 3.79 7.08
C ARG A 156 2.80 5.03 7.93
N PRO A 157 1.55 5.18 8.39
CA PRO A 157 1.23 6.20 9.37
C PRO A 157 1.91 5.88 10.70
N ILE A 158 1.91 6.85 11.63
CA ILE A 158 2.30 6.58 13.01
C ILE A 158 1.35 5.55 13.59
N ASN A 159 0.05 5.80 13.44
CA ASN A 159 -1.01 4.89 13.85
C ASN A 159 -1.90 4.55 12.66
N PHE A 160 -2.08 3.26 12.38
CA PHE A 160 -3.07 2.80 11.43
C PHE A 160 -4.49 3.10 11.93
N GLN A 161 -5.44 3.20 11.00
CA GLN A 161 -6.85 3.43 11.34
C GLN A 161 -7.39 2.26 12.18
N GLY A 162 -7.68 2.51 13.45
CA GLY A 162 -8.18 1.51 14.39
C GLY A 162 -8.25 2.02 15.82
N LEU A 163 -9.13 1.45 16.64
CA LEU A 163 -9.20 1.75 18.08
C LEU A 163 -8.28 0.84 18.92
N GLY A 164 -7.63 -0.14 18.28
CA GLY A 164 -6.83 -1.17 18.95
C GLY A 164 -5.40 -0.78 19.32
N GLY A 165 -4.99 0.48 19.13
CA GLY A 165 -3.63 0.94 19.46
C GLY A 165 -2.54 0.11 18.78
N ASP A 166 -1.55 -0.33 19.56
CA ASP A 166 -0.39 -1.09 19.05
C ASP A 166 -0.76 -2.42 18.39
N ASP A 167 -1.83 -3.08 18.84
CA ASP A 167 -2.28 -4.34 18.26
C ASP A 167 -2.81 -4.12 16.84
N ALA A 168 -3.57 -3.04 16.64
CA ALA A 168 -4.03 -2.63 15.31
C ALA A 168 -2.86 -2.27 14.39
N ASN A 169 -1.83 -1.61 14.92
CA ASN A 169 -0.61 -1.28 14.17
C ASN A 169 0.14 -2.55 13.73
N ARG A 170 0.34 -3.51 14.64
CA ARG A 170 1.02 -4.78 14.33
C ARG A 170 0.24 -5.60 13.31
N GLN A 171 -1.09 -5.67 13.43
CA GLN A 171 -1.94 -6.35 12.46
C GLN A 171 -1.82 -5.71 11.07
N ALA A 172 -2.01 -4.39 10.98
CA ALA A 172 -2.00 -3.68 9.70
C ALA A 172 -0.64 -3.77 9.00
N GLN A 173 0.46 -3.55 9.73
CA GLN A 173 1.80 -3.71 9.19
C GLN A 173 2.07 -5.15 8.76
N GLY A 174 1.62 -6.14 9.54
CA GLY A 174 1.75 -7.55 9.17
C GLY A 174 1.01 -7.91 7.88
N ILE A 175 -0.19 -7.36 7.67
CA ILE A 175 -0.93 -7.55 6.41
C ILE A 175 -0.17 -6.92 5.24
N LEU A 176 0.31 -5.68 5.39
CA LEU A 176 1.08 -4.99 4.34
C LEU A 176 2.35 -5.76 3.99
N GLU A 177 3.08 -6.26 4.98
CA GLU A 177 4.34 -6.99 4.76
C GLU A 177 4.11 -8.30 4.01
N ARG A 178 3.11 -9.09 4.42
CA ARG A 178 2.78 -10.36 3.73
C ARG A 178 2.27 -10.11 2.32
N ALA A 179 1.40 -9.13 2.12
CA ALA A 179 0.90 -8.74 0.81
C ALA A 179 2.03 -8.28 -0.13
N ALA A 180 2.99 -7.50 0.38
CA ALA A 180 4.15 -7.04 -0.38
C ALA A 180 5.06 -8.21 -0.77
N LYS A 181 5.35 -9.12 0.16
CA LYS A 181 6.13 -10.33 -0.13
C LYS A 181 5.47 -11.18 -1.21
N ARG A 182 4.15 -11.40 -1.09
CA ARG A 182 3.35 -12.13 -2.09
C ARG A 182 3.31 -11.44 -3.45
N ALA A 183 3.35 -10.10 -3.49
CA ALA A 183 3.42 -9.32 -4.72
C ALA A 183 4.81 -9.35 -5.41
N GLY A 184 5.81 -9.99 -4.80
CA GLY A 184 7.15 -10.19 -5.37
C GLY A 184 8.24 -9.28 -4.82
N PHE A 185 7.99 -8.54 -3.73
CA PHE A 185 9.05 -7.82 -3.00
C PHE A 185 9.78 -8.79 -2.06
N GLN A 186 11.07 -9.02 -2.29
CA GLN A 186 11.93 -9.89 -1.48
C GLN A 186 12.26 -9.25 -0.13
N GLU A 187 12.50 -7.93 -0.12
CA GLU A 187 12.77 -7.16 1.09
C GLU A 187 11.83 -5.96 1.18
N VAL A 188 11.29 -5.76 2.37
CA VAL A 188 10.32 -4.70 2.67
C VAL A 188 10.77 -4.00 3.95
N VAL A 189 10.89 -2.69 3.88
CA VAL A 189 11.17 -1.82 5.03
C VAL A 189 10.03 -0.84 5.18
N PHE A 190 9.58 -0.59 6.41
CA PHE A 190 8.55 0.40 6.67
C PHE A 190 9.17 1.72 7.14
N GLN A 191 8.65 2.83 6.63
CA GLN A 191 9.05 4.18 7.02
C GLN A 191 7.83 4.96 7.46
N TYR A 192 7.93 5.70 8.57
CA TYR A 192 6.88 6.62 8.96
C TYR A 192 6.68 7.70 7.88
N GLU A 193 5.45 7.83 7.39
CA GLU A 193 5.02 8.82 6.39
C GLU A 193 5.46 10.25 6.73
N PRO A 194 5.23 10.80 7.94
CA PRO A 194 5.68 12.15 8.27
C PRO A 194 7.21 12.29 8.30
N VAL A 195 7.95 11.21 8.55
CA VAL A 195 9.42 11.24 8.46
C VAL A 195 9.86 11.24 7.00
N ALA A 196 9.25 10.40 6.16
CA ALA A 196 9.54 10.34 4.73
C ALA A 196 9.27 11.68 4.02
N ALA A 197 8.15 12.33 4.34
CA ALA A 197 7.78 13.64 3.80
C ALA A 197 8.82 14.73 4.11
N GLY A 198 9.51 14.61 5.25
CA GLY A 198 10.54 15.56 5.66
C GLY A 198 11.92 15.35 5.03
N LEU A 199 12.19 14.20 4.42
CA LEU A 199 13.51 13.88 3.85
C LEU A 199 13.87 14.77 2.65
N ASP A 200 12.89 15.12 1.82
CA ASP A 200 13.11 16.03 0.69
C ASP A 200 13.45 17.44 1.17
N TYR A 201 12.72 17.92 2.19
CA TYR A 201 13.03 19.19 2.84
C TYR A 201 14.42 19.19 3.48
N GLU A 202 14.78 18.11 4.19
CA GLU A 202 16.11 17.96 4.77
C GLU A 202 17.23 18.05 3.73
N ALA A 203 17.02 17.52 2.52
CA ALA A 203 18.02 17.56 1.47
C ALA A 203 18.41 18.99 1.05
N THR A 204 17.56 19.97 1.33
CA THR A 204 17.80 21.41 1.07
C THR A 204 18.56 22.12 2.20
N LEU A 205 18.67 21.51 3.38
CA LEU A 205 19.21 22.15 4.57
C LEU A 205 20.74 22.19 4.57
N ARG A 206 21.31 23.33 4.99
CA ARG A 206 22.76 23.53 5.18
C ARG A 206 23.20 23.50 6.63
N GLU A 207 22.26 23.58 7.56
CA GLU A 207 22.46 23.60 9.00
C GLU A 207 21.38 22.74 9.67
N GLU A 208 21.60 22.33 10.92
CA GLU A 208 20.58 21.62 11.68
C GLU A 208 19.37 22.53 11.96
N LYS A 209 18.17 21.99 11.75
CA LYS A 209 16.90 22.62 12.13
C LYS A 209 16.02 21.64 12.87
N ARG A 210 15.24 22.18 13.80
CA ARG A 210 14.12 21.46 14.41
C ARG A 210 12.87 21.68 13.53
N VAL A 211 12.33 20.60 13.03
CA VAL A 211 11.25 20.59 12.03
C VAL A 211 10.06 19.83 12.58
N LEU A 212 8.89 20.45 12.56
CA LEU A 212 7.61 19.77 12.77
C LEU A 212 7.02 19.44 11.40
N VAL A 213 6.91 18.16 11.09
CA VAL A 213 6.15 17.68 9.94
C VAL A 213 4.74 17.36 10.40
N VAL A 214 3.76 17.88 9.66
CA VAL A 214 2.34 17.60 9.85
C VAL A 214 1.83 17.01 8.55
N ASP A 215 1.56 15.71 8.57
CA ASP A 215 0.99 14.96 7.45
C ASP A 215 -0.52 14.83 7.65
N ILE A 216 -1.30 15.34 6.70
CA ILE A 216 -2.76 15.35 6.73
C ILE A 216 -3.25 14.55 5.53
N GLY A 217 -3.46 13.26 5.74
CA GLY A 217 -3.93 12.34 4.72
C GLY A 217 -5.46 12.16 4.71
N GLY A 218 -5.95 11.37 3.75
CA GLY A 218 -7.37 11.04 3.64
C GLY A 218 -7.91 10.09 4.71
N GLY A 219 -7.18 9.86 5.80
CA GLY A 219 -7.61 8.92 6.85
C GLY A 219 -6.88 9.05 8.18
N THR A 220 -5.67 9.60 8.19
CA THR A 220 -4.89 9.88 9.40
C THR A 220 -4.31 11.29 9.32
N THR A 221 -4.14 11.93 10.48
CA THR A 221 -3.29 13.11 10.63
C THR A 221 -2.15 12.73 11.58
N ASP A 222 -0.93 12.81 11.07
CA ASP A 222 0.27 12.35 11.72
C ASP A 222 1.28 13.49 11.85
N CYS A 223 1.79 13.73 13.06
CA CYS A 223 2.76 14.77 13.37
C CYS A 223 4.08 14.12 13.81
N SER A 224 5.21 14.62 13.31
CA SER A 224 6.55 14.22 13.78
C SER A 224 7.45 15.43 13.98
N MET A 225 8.10 15.50 15.14
CA MET A 225 9.13 16.50 15.44
C MET A 225 10.51 15.87 15.26
N LEU A 226 11.32 16.45 14.39
CA LEU A 226 12.59 15.89 13.94
C LEU A 226 13.69 16.95 14.00
N LEU A 227 14.91 16.52 14.28
CA LEU A 227 16.12 17.27 13.96
C LEU A 227 16.56 16.87 12.55
N MET A 228 16.70 17.85 11.66
CA MET A 228 17.06 17.64 10.26
C MET A 228 18.27 18.48 9.89
N GLY A 229 19.16 17.94 9.07
CA GLY A 229 20.30 18.67 8.56
C GLY A 229 21.44 17.76 8.12
N PRO A 230 22.56 18.32 7.62
CA PRO A 230 23.66 17.53 7.05
C PRO A 230 24.19 16.43 7.97
N GLN A 231 24.19 16.66 9.29
CA GLN A 231 24.67 15.71 10.29
C GLN A 231 23.78 14.48 10.49
N TRP A 232 22.48 14.60 10.18
CA TRP A 232 21.50 13.52 10.32
C TRP A 232 21.31 12.76 9.01
N ARG A 233 21.35 13.47 7.88
CA ARG A 233 21.19 12.90 6.53
C ARG A 233 22.18 11.77 6.23
N GLN A 234 23.39 11.81 6.78
CA GLN A 234 24.42 10.78 6.53
C GLN A 234 24.34 9.58 7.49
N ARG A 235 23.45 9.59 8.49
CA ARG A 235 23.35 8.50 9.44
C ARG A 235 22.38 7.42 8.95
N ALA A 236 22.80 6.17 9.08
CA ALA A 236 21.93 5.01 8.84
C ALA A 236 20.87 4.88 9.94
N ASP A 237 21.28 5.06 11.20
CA ASP A 237 20.36 5.13 12.35
C ASP A 237 20.02 6.59 12.68
N ARG A 238 18.72 6.88 12.67
CA ARG A 238 18.14 8.21 12.85
C ARG A 238 17.16 8.28 14.01
N GLU A 239 17.08 7.27 14.87
CA GLU A 239 16.17 7.29 16.04
C GLU A 239 16.39 8.55 16.89
N ASN A 240 17.65 8.90 17.13
CA ASN A 240 18.01 10.10 17.92
C ASN A 240 17.63 11.44 17.26
N SER A 241 17.31 11.45 15.97
CA SER A 241 16.80 12.64 15.28
C SER A 241 15.29 12.83 15.50
N LEU A 242 14.56 11.77 15.82
CA LEU A 242 13.12 11.79 16.05
C LEU A 242 12.87 12.20 17.51
N LEU A 243 12.53 13.47 17.71
CA LEU A 243 12.26 14.03 19.04
C LEU A 243 10.91 13.58 19.60
N GLY A 244 9.98 13.20 18.72
CA GLY A 244 8.68 12.64 19.08
C GLY A 244 7.75 12.60 17.90
N HIS A 245 6.74 11.73 17.98
CA HIS A 245 5.69 11.64 16.98
C HIS A 245 4.34 11.35 17.66
N SER A 246 3.26 11.77 17.03
CA SER A 246 1.90 11.49 17.45
C SER A 246 1.01 11.46 16.22
N GLY A 247 0.05 10.55 16.20
CA GLY A 247 -0.90 10.43 15.10
C GLY A 247 -2.27 10.10 15.63
N CYS A 248 -3.29 10.79 15.12
CA CYS A 248 -4.67 10.54 15.48
C CYS A 248 -5.56 10.52 14.23
N ARG A 249 -6.73 9.90 14.37
CA ARG A 249 -7.75 9.89 13.33
C ARG A 249 -8.44 11.26 13.30
N VAL A 250 -7.89 12.20 12.57
CA VAL A 250 -8.53 13.47 12.23
C VAL A 250 -8.46 13.58 10.72
N GLY A 251 -9.54 13.21 10.03
CA GLY A 251 -9.58 13.18 8.56
C GLY A 251 -10.30 11.95 8.01
N GLY A 252 -11.27 12.19 7.13
CA GLY A 252 -12.10 11.23 6.42
C GLY A 252 -13.01 11.98 5.46
#